data_AF-A0A2V9H1C6-F1
#
_entry.id   AF-A0A2V9H1C6-F1
#
_cell.length_a   1.000
_cell.length_b   1.000
_cell.length_c   1.000
_cell.angle_alpha   90.00
_cell.angle_beta   90.00
_cell.angle_gamma   90.00
#
_symmetry.space_group_name_H-M   'P 1'
#
loop_
_entity.id
_entity.type
_entity.pdbx_description
1 polymer ?
#
loop_
_entity_poly.entity_id
_entity_poly.type
_entity_poly.pdbx_seq_one_letter_code
_entity_poly.pdbx_strand_id
1 'polypeptide(L)'
;MATLGKTLPRTAVLPVRSLIRKEGVLKFRGEVLLALDTLRKNPLRSALTILGIVIGITTVITVSAVINGLNENVLGGIRELGSDTIIAYRFPWASLSRPPSEWFNRKELQAEWAEDIARLPHVAAASPSMRIFMPQFGSG
;
A
#
# COMPACT_ATOMS: atom_id res chain seq x y z
N MET A 1 84.13 11.99 12.91
CA MET A 1 84.18 11.88 11.43
C MET A 1 83.64 10.50 11.07
N ALA A 2 82.33 10.30 10.96
CA ALA A 2 81.46 10.63 9.81
C ALA A 2 81.98 10.01 8.51
N THR A 3 81.39 8.87 8.09
CA THR A 3 80.79 8.58 6.76
C THR A 3 80.75 7.07 6.51
N LEU A 4 79.69 6.39 6.96
CA LEU A 4 79.26 5.12 6.36
C LEU A 4 77.90 5.38 5.69
N GLY A 5 77.99 5.85 4.45
CA GLY A 5 76.84 6.13 3.59
C GLY A 5 76.10 4.84 3.25
N LYS A 6 74.99 4.62 3.95
CA LYS A 6 73.66 4.45 3.35
C LYS A 6 73.63 3.91 1.90
N THR A 7 73.69 2.59 1.75
CA THR A 7 73.10 1.89 0.58
C THR A 7 72.40 0.63 1.05
N LEU A 8 71.25 0.82 1.72
CA LEU A 8 70.27 -0.24 1.93
C LEU A 8 69.55 -0.48 0.59
N PRO A 9 69.45 -1.74 0.11
CA PRO A 9 68.66 -2.04 -1.07
C PRO A 9 67.19 -1.71 -0.79
N ARG A 10 66.62 -0.98 -1.73
CA ARG A 10 65.26 -0.49 -1.82
C ARG A 10 64.28 -1.64 -1.61
N THR A 11 63.69 -1.76 -0.42
CA THR A 11 62.56 -2.64 -0.14
C THR A 11 61.42 -2.28 -1.08
N ALA A 12 61.26 -3.08 -2.13
CA ALA A 12 60.09 -3.01 -2.99
C ALA A 12 58.88 -3.40 -2.15
N VAL A 13 58.08 -2.41 -1.76
CA VAL A 13 56.79 -2.59 -1.12
C VAL A 13 55.83 -3.29 -2.09
N LEU A 14 55.69 -4.60 -1.95
CA LEU A 14 54.73 -5.37 -2.74
C LEU A 14 53.29 -4.96 -2.37
N PRO A 15 52.38 -4.83 -3.34
CA PRO A 15 50.99 -4.44 -3.09
C PRO A 15 50.20 -5.61 -2.48
N VAL A 16 50.13 -5.67 -1.15
CA VAL A 16 49.41 -6.69 -0.35
C VAL A 16 47.87 -6.60 -0.48
N ARG A 17 47.34 -5.55 -1.12
CA ARG A 17 45.90 -5.25 -1.15
C ARG A 17 45.03 -6.24 -1.94
N SER A 18 45.57 -7.05 -2.85
CA SER A 18 44.75 -7.91 -3.74
C SER A 18 44.46 -9.31 -3.18
N LEU A 19 45.18 -9.77 -2.17
CA LEU A 19 45.01 -11.12 -1.60
C LEU A 19 43.86 -11.19 -0.59
N ILE A 20 43.58 -10.10 0.13
CA ILE A 20 42.54 -10.03 1.17
C ILE A 20 41.12 -10.27 0.60
N ARG A 21 40.84 -9.83 -0.64
CA ARG A 21 39.50 -10.00 -1.25
C ARG A 21 39.18 -11.45 -1.63
N LYS A 22 40.18 -12.27 -1.97
CA LYS A 22 39.97 -13.69 -2.30
C LYS A 22 39.81 -14.56 -1.05
N GLU A 23 40.50 -14.21 0.03
CA GLU A 23 40.40 -14.95 1.29
C GLU A 23 39.01 -14.90 1.90
N GLY A 24 38.33 -13.75 1.87
CA GLY A 24 36.98 -13.61 2.43
C GLY A 24 35.96 -14.54 1.76
N VAL A 25 36.01 -14.66 0.43
CA VAL A 25 35.08 -15.52 -0.33
C VAL A 25 35.38 -17.00 -0.11
N LEU A 26 36.66 -17.39 0.00
CA LEU A 26 37.04 -18.80 0.27
C LEU A 26 36.67 -19.22 1.70
N LYS A 27 36.86 -18.32 2.68
CA LYS A 27 36.47 -18.55 4.08
C LYS A 27 34.96 -18.70 4.22
N PHE A 28 34.17 -17.77 3.66
CA PHE A 28 32.71 -17.85 3.69
C PHE A 28 32.17 -19.13 3.05
N ARG A 29 32.75 -19.56 1.92
CA ARG A 29 32.36 -20.83 1.27
C ARG A 29 32.64 -22.06 2.16
N GLY A 30 33.78 -22.07 2.85
CA GLY A 30 34.13 -23.14 3.79
C GLY A 30 33.19 -23.18 5.00
N GLU A 31 32.85 -22.02 5.55
CA GLU A 31 31.92 -21.88 6.67
C GLU A 31 30.49 -22.33 6.31
N VAL A 32 30.00 -21.95 5.12
CA VAL A 32 28.68 -22.42 4.63
C VAL A 32 28.65 -23.94 4.44
N LEU A 33 29.71 -24.53 3.88
CA LEU A 33 29.80 -25.99 3.75
C LEU A 33 29.76 -26.68 5.13
N LEU A 34 30.53 -26.16 6.10
CA LEU A 34 30.55 -26.67 7.47
C LEU A 34 29.18 -26.56 8.15
N ALA A 35 28.50 -25.42 7.99
CA ALA A 35 27.15 -25.22 8.51
C ALA A 35 26.15 -26.20 7.91
N LEU A 36 26.18 -26.41 6.59
CA LEU A 36 25.33 -27.39 5.89
C LEU A 36 25.60 -28.83 6.36
N ASP A 37 26.86 -29.19 6.56
CA ASP A 37 27.24 -30.51 7.08
C ASP A 37 26.71 -30.73 8.50
N THR A 38 26.69 -29.67 9.31
CA THR A 38 26.14 -29.69 10.68
C THR A 38 24.61 -29.82 10.69
N LEU A 39 23.91 -29.14 9.76
CA LEU A 39 22.46 -29.27 9.60
C LEU A 39 22.06 -30.69 9.18
N ARG A 40 22.86 -31.34 8.33
CA ARG A 40 22.64 -32.74 7.89
C ARG A 40 22.90 -33.77 8.99
N LYS A 41 23.80 -33.48 9.94
CA LYS A 41 24.08 -34.37 11.09
C LYS A 41 22.91 -34.47 12.08
N ASN A 42 22.07 -33.43 12.19
CA ASN A 42 20.92 -33.40 13.10
C ASN A 42 19.63 -32.97 12.35
N PRO A 43 19.01 -33.87 11.57
CA PRO A 43 17.90 -33.52 10.70
C PRO A 43 16.63 -33.13 11.48
N LEU A 44 16.33 -33.79 12.60
CA LEU A 44 15.11 -33.49 13.38
C LEU A 44 15.13 -32.10 14.01
N ARG A 45 16.26 -31.71 14.61
CA ARG A 45 16.41 -30.40 15.26
C ARG A 45 16.40 -29.26 14.23
N SER A 46 17.11 -29.45 13.12
CA SER A 46 17.19 -28.46 12.06
C SER A 46 15.85 -28.30 11.33
N ALA A 47 15.13 -29.39 11.08
CA ALA A 47 13.82 -29.34 10.43
C ALA A 47 12.77 -28.63 11.30
N LEU A 48 12.71 -28.95 12.60
CA LEU A 48 11.70 -28.37 13.49
C LEU A 48 11.88 -26.85 13.71
N THR A 49 13.14 -26.39 13.75
CA THR A 49 13.44 -24.95 13.86
C THR A 49 13.09 -24.18 12.60
N ILE A 50 13.43 -24.71 11.43
CA ILE A 50 13.05 -24.12 10.14
C ILE A 50 11.53 -24.12 9.99
N LEU A 51 10.86 -25.22 10.35
CA LEU A 51 9.40 -25.31 10.30
C LEU A 51 8.73 -24.24 11.18
N GLY A 52 9.24 -24.03 12.40
CA GLY A 52 8.73 -22.98 13.29
C GLY A 52 8.87 -21.58 12.69
N ILE A 53 10.03 -21.27 12.10
CA ILE A 53 10.28 -19.98 11.45
C ILE A 53 9.35 -19.81 10.23
N VAL A 54 9.19 -20.84 9.40
CA VAL A 54 8.32 -20.79 8.23
C VAL A 54 6.86 -20.57 8.63
N ILE A 55 6.36 -21.29 9.63
CA ILE A 55 4.98 -21.10 10.13
C ILE A 55 4.82 -19.68 10.71
N GLY A 56 5.79 -19.19 11.48
CA GLY A 56 5.76 -17.84 12.04
C GLY A 56 5.70 -16.75 10.99
N ILE A 57 6.58 -16.81 9.98
CA ILE A 57 6.63 -15.78 8.92
C ILE A 57 5.39 -15.88 8.01
N THR A 58 4.96 -17.10 7.66
CA THR A 58 3.80 -17.28 6.78
C THR A 58 2.50 -16.79 7.43
N THR A 59 2.29 -17.04 8.73
CA THR A 59 1.12 -16.53 9.46
C THR A 59 1.08 -15.01 9.51
N VAL A 60 2.20 -14.35 9.81
CA VAL A 60 2.29 -12.88 9.84
C VAL A 60 2.00 -12.28 8.46
N ILE A 61 2.60 -12.83 7.39
CA ILE A 61 2.35 -12.38 6.01
C ILE A 61 0.87 -12.59 5.64
N THR A 62 0.31 -13.75 5.98
CA THR A 62 -1.09 -14.08 5.65
C THR A 62 -2.06 -13.13 6.35
N VAL A 63 -1.88 -12.88 7.65
CA VAL A 63 -2.74 -11.96 8.40
C VAL A 63 -2.64 -10.54 7.84
N SER A 64 -1.43 -10.06 7.53
CA SER A 64 -1.26 -8.75 6.91
C SER A 64 -1.92 -8.65 5.54
N ALA A 65 -1.78 -9.69 4.70
CA ALA A 65 -2.40 -9.74 3.38
C ALA A 65 -3.93 -9.75 3.46
N VAL A 66 -4.50 -10.53 4.40
CA VAL A 66 -5.95 -10.58 4.62
C VAL A 66 -6.49 -9.24 5.11
N ILE A 67 -5.82 -8.60 6.07
CA ILE A 67 -6.24 -7.27 6.57
C ILE A 67 -6.23 -6.24 5.45
N ASN A 68 -5.14 -6.18 4.67
CA ASN A 68 -5.02 -5.21 3.58
C ASN A 68 -6.05 -5.49 2.47
N GLY A 69 -6.18 -6.76 2.05
CA GLY A 69 -7.15 -7.15 1.03
C GLY A 69 -8.60 -6.88 1.44
N LEU A 70 -8.94 -7.12 2.71
CA LEU A 70 -10.27 -6.81 3.22
C LEU A 70 -10.52 -5.31 3.25
N ASN A 71 -9.56 -4.51 3.72
CA ASN A 71 -9.68 -3.05 3.73
C ASN A 71 -9.90 -2.50 2.32
N GLU A 72 -9.12 -2.97 1.34
CA GLU A 72 -9.28 -2.57 -0.06
C GLU A 72 -10.64 -2.99 -0.63
N ASN A 73 -11.10 -4.21 -0.31
CA ASN A 73 -12.39 -4.71 -0.80
C ASN A 73 -13.58 -3.93 -0.21
N VAL A 74 -13.56 -3.66 1.10
CA VAL A 74 -14.61 -2.88 1.78
C VAL A 74 -14.58 -1.43 1.34
N LEU A 75 -13.41 -0.79 1.28
CA LEU A 75 -13.28 0.58 0.78
C LEU A 75 -13.69 0.68 -0.69
N GLY A 76 -13.36 -0.32 -1.50
CA GLY A 76 -13.80 -0.44 -2.89
C GLY A 76 -15.32 -0.48 -2.99
N GLY A 77 -15.97 -1.40 -2.26
CA GLY A 77 -17.43 -1.49 -2.23
C GLY A 77 -18.10 -0.20 -1.76
N ILE A 78 -17.56 0.46 -0.72
CA ILE A 78 -18.09 1.75 -0.25
C ILE A 78 -17.91 2.86 -1.30
N ARG A 79 -16.79 2.89 -2.01
CA ARG A 79 -16.56 3.84 -3.10
C ARG A 79 -17.52 3.62 -4.27
N GLU A 80 -17.78 2.37 -4.64
CA GLU A 80 -18.75 2.00 -5.67
C GLU A 80 -20.18 2.41 -5.30
N LEU A 81 -20.52 2.41 -4.01
CA LEU A 81 -21.81 2.91 -3.51
C LEU A 81 -21.96 4.45 -3.60
N GLY A 82 -20.97 5.16 -4.17
CA GLY A 82 -21.04 6.59 -4.40
C GLY A 82 -20.58 7.42 -3.21
N SER A 83 -19.57 6.95 -2.46
CA SER A 83 -18.95 7.72 -1.36
C SER A 83 -18.39 9.08 -1.79
N ASP A 84 -18.24 9.34 -3.09
CA ASP A 84 -17.81 10.61 -3.69
C ASP A 84 -18.92 11.29 -4.52
N THR A 85 -20.17 10.81 -4.43
CA THR A 85 -21.29 11.30 -5.25
C THR A 85 -22.28 12.08 -4.39
N ILE A 86 -22.38 13.38 -4.63
CA ILE A 86 -23.39 14.24 -3.99
C ILE A 86 -24.61 14.37 -4.92
N ILE A 87 -25.79 14.07 -4.40
CA ILE A 87 -27.05 14.22 -5.14
C ILE A 87 -27.91 15.31 -4.50
N ALA A 88 -28.19 16.37 -5.25
CA ALA A 88 -29.00 17.50 -4.81
C ALA A 88 -30.44 17.41 -5.35
N TYR A 89 -31.43 17.60 -4.48
CA TYR A 89 -32.84 17.60 -4.85
C TYR A 89 -33.56 18.83 -4.28
N ARG A 90 -34.59 19.32 -5.01
CA ARG A 90 -35.50 20.37 -4.50
C ARG A 90 -36.32 19.86 -3.32
N PHE A 91 -36.80 18.62 -3.41
CA PHE A 91 -37.55 17.93 -2.37
C PHE A 91 -36.74 16.75 -1.82
N PRO A 92 -36.66 16.56 -0.50
CA PRO A 92 -35.93 15.44 0.07
C PRO A 92 -36.55 14.11 -0.36
N TRP A 93 -35.70 13.09 -0.50
CA TRP A 93 -36.10 11.75 -0.95
C TRP A 93 -36.97 11.02 0.08
N ALA A 94 -36.87 11.38 1.35
CA ALA A 94 -37.74 10.92 2.43
C ALA A 94 -38.13 12.13 3.29
N SER A 95 -39.44 12.38 3.42
CA SER A 95 -39.99 13.33 4.38
C SER A 95 -41.00 12.61 5.25
N LEU A 96 -40.67 12.43 6.54
CA LEU A 96 -41.58 11.81 7.51
C LEU A 96 -42.67 12.77 8.01
N SER A 97 -42.63 14.04 7.59
CA SER A 97 -43.58 15.08 8.01
C SER A 97 -44.10 15.88 6.82
N ARG A 98 -45.18 16.64 7.07
CA ARG A 98 -45.80 17.52 6.06
C ARG A 98 -44.73 18.49 5.53
N PRO A 99 -44.52 18.57 4.19
CA PRO A 99 -43.58 19.52 3.61
C PRO A 99 -43.90 20.95 4.05
N PRO A 100 -42.94 21.70 4.62
CA PRO A 100 -43.07 23.13 4.88
C PRO A 100 -43.42 23.88 3.58
N SER A 101 -44.24 24.93 3.69
CA SER A 101 -44.61 25.79 2.55
C SER A 101 -43.39 26.41 1.86
N GLU A 102 -42.31 26.65 2.60
CA GLU A 102 -41.05 27.19 2.08
C GLU A 102 -40.42 26.34 0.98
N TRP A 103 -40.63 25.02 0.97
CA TRP A 103 -40.05 24.15 -0.05
C TRP A 103 -40.63 24.40 -1.44
N PHE A 104 -41.88 24.84 -1.50
CA PHE A 104 -42.56 25.17 -2.75
C PHE A 104 -42.07 26.51 -3.33
N ASN A 105 -41.52 27.39 -2.51
CA ASN A 105 -40.91 28.65 -2.94
C ASN A 105 -39.43 28.50 -3.32
N ARG A 106 -38.82 27.32 -3.13
CA ARG A 106 -37.43 27.08 -3.53
C ARG A 106 -37.34 27.03 -5.05
N LYS A 107 -36.33 27.73 -5.60
CA LYS A 107 -36.08 27.78 -7.04
C LYS A 107 -35.89 26.36 -7.61
N GLU A 108 -36.46 26.13 -8.78
CA GLU A 108 -36.28 24.88 -9.51
C GLU A 108 -34.81 24.71 -9.95
N LEU A 109 -34.26 23.52 -9.71
CA LEU A 109 -32.92 23.16 -10.16
C LEU A 109 -32.87 23.22 -11.69
N GLN A 110 -32.04 24.11 -12.24
CA GLN A 110 -31.84 24.24 -13.68
C GLN A 110 -30.72 23.32 -14.14
N ALA A 111 -30.85 22.77 -15.35
CA ALA A 111 -29.83 21.88 -15.92
C ALA A 111 -28.48 22.60 -16.12
N GLU A 112 -28.51 23.89 -16.46
CA GLU A 112 -27.35 24.75 -16.69
C GLU A 112 -26.43 24.83 -15.45
N TRP A 113 -27.00 24.77 -14.25
CA TRP A 113 -26.20 24.82 -13.02
C TRP A 113 -25.27 23.63 -12.85
N ALA A 114 -25.57 22.50 -13.50
CA ALA A 114 -24.66 21.36 -13.51
C ALA A 114 -23.34 21.71 -14.23
N GLU A 115 -23.40 22.49 -15.31
CA GLU A 115 -22.20 22.93 -16.04
C GLU A 115 -21.35 23.91 -15.22
N ASP A 116 -22.00 24.83 -14.50
CA ASP A 116 -21.30 25.76 -13.60
C ASP A 116 -20.63 25.02 -12.43
N ILE A 117 -21.32 24.02 -11.85
CA ILE A 117 -20.78 23.19 -10.76
C ILE A 117 -19.60 22.34 -11.26
N ALA A 118 -19.64 21.84 -12.50
CA ALA A 118 -18.53 21.09 -13.10
C ALA A 118 -17.25 21.91 -13.27
N ARG A 119 -17.32 23.25 -13.24
CA ARG A 119 -16.13 24.14 -13.31
C ARG A 119 -15.41 24.31 -11.97
N LEU A 120 -16.00 23.84 -10.87
CA LEU A 120 -15.40 23.97 -9.54
C LEU A 120 -14.17 23.04 -9.41
N PRO A 121 -13.10 23.47 -8.73
CA PRO A 121 -11.83 22.73 -8.69
C PRO A 121 -11.89 21.40 -7.92
N HIS A 122 -12.95 21.17 -7.14
CA HIS A 122 -13.16 19.97 -6.32
C HIS A 122 -14.24 19.04 -6.89
N VAL A 123 -14.82 19.38 -8.04
CA VAL A 123 -15.86 18.59 -8.69
C VAL A 123 -15.25 17.89 -9.89
N ALA A 124 -15.16 16.56 -9.86
CA ALA A 124 -14.62 15.79 -10.98
C ALA A 124 -15.60 15.75 -12.17
N ALA A 125 -16.90 15.63 -11.88
CA ALA A 125 -17.97 15.65 -12.87
C ALA A 125 -19.28 16.07 -12.22
N ALA A 126 -20.14 16.75 -12.98
CA ALA A 126 -21.52 17.01 -12.60
C ALA A 126 -22.42 16.68 -13.79
N SER A 127 -23.58 16.07 -13.51
CA SER A 127 -24.57 15.73 -14.52
C SER A 127 -25.95 16.18 -14.06
N PRO A 128 -26.74 16.86 -14.91
CA PRO A 128 -28.14 17.07 -14.62
C PRO A 128 -28.87 15.73 -14.67
N SER A 129 -29.81 15.52 -13.75
CA SER A 129 -30.70 14.37 -13.77
C SER A 129 -32.14 14.83 -13.60
N MET A 130 -33.03 14.35 -14.47
CA MET A 130 -34.46 14.64 -14.38
C MET A 130 -35.16 13.50 -13.68
N ARG A 131 -35.65 13.76 -12.47
CA ARG A 131 -36.46 12.79 -11.72
C ARG A 131 -37.92 12.98 -12.07
N ILE A 132 -38.49 12.05 -12.83
CA ILE A 132 -39.92 11.99 -13.07
C ILE A 132 -40.58 11.49 -11.78
N PHE A 133 -41.07 12.41 -10.95
CA PHE A 133 -41.87 12.06 -9.79
C PHE A 133 -43.28 11.70 -10.28
N MET A 134 -43.57 10.41 -10.39
CA MET A 134 -44.91 9.94 -10.69
C MET A 134 -45.68 9.79 -9.36
N PRO A 135 -46.75 10.57 -9.13
CA PRO A 135 -47.50 10.56 -7.89
C PRO A 135 -48.54 9.41 -7.87
N GLN A 136 -48.13 8.14 -7.91
CA GLN A 136 -49.06 7.00 -7.79
C GLN A 136 -49.48 6.67 -6.35
N PHE A 137 -48.96 7.39 -5.36
CA PHE A 137 -49.46 7.30 -3.99
C PHE A 137 -50.06 8.64 -3.57
N GLY A 138 -51.20 8.95 -4.18
CA GLY A 138 -52.20 9.79 -3.54
C GLY A 138 -52.77 9.02 -2.36
N SER A 139 -52.41 9.41 -1.15
CA SER A 139 -53.24 9.15 0.02
C SER A 139 -54.44 10.09 -0.07
N GLY A 140 -55.52 9.54 -0.61
CA GLY A 140 -56.87 10.07 -0.67
C GLY A 140 -57.77 8.91 -1.04
#